data_AF-A0A8T4LSB4-F1
#
_entry.id   AF-A0A8T4LSB4-F1
#
_cell.length_a   1.000
_cell.length_b   1.000
_cell.length_c   1.000
_cell.angle_alpha   90.00
_cell.angle_beta   90.00
_cell.angle_gamma   90.00
#
_symmetry.space_group_name_H-M   'P 1'
#
loop_
_entity.id
_entity.type
_entity.pdbx_description
1 polymer ?
#
loop_
_entity_poly.entity_id
_entity_poly.type
_entity_poly.pdbx_seq_one_letter_code
_entity_poly.pdbx_strand_id
1 'polypeptide(L)' 'MALKTFNINESVYKSYSKHCKKNGVSMSKQVENFLIGEIEKITNVDSKEDIDIKRIEKASEKFDKSIEHPLKKYC' A
#
# COMPACT_ATOMS: atom_id res chain seq x y z
N MET A 1 11.16 -3.00 -1.74
CA MET A 1 9.75 -2.95 -1.29
C MET A 1 9.59 -1.79 -0.33
N ALA A 2 8.58 -0.94 -0.51
CA ALA A 2 8.30 0.17 0.41
C ALA A 2 7.30 -0.27 1.48
N LEU A 3 7.51 0.13 2.73
CA LEU A 3 6.53 -0.11 3.80
C LEU A 3 5.30 0.78 3.53
N LYS A 4 4.12 0.15 3.43
CA LYS A 4 2.84 0.86 3.31
C LYS A 4 2.05 0.63 4.60
N THR A 5 1.57 1.72 5.19
CA THR A 5 0.77 1.70 6.40
C THR A 5 -0.62 2.23 6.09
N PHE A 6 -1.63 1.61 6.67
CA PHE A 6 -3.02 2.01 6.51
C PHE A 6 -3.80 1.62 7.77
N ASN A 7 -4.87 2.36 8.04
CA ASN A 7 -5.72 2.12 9.20
C ASN A 7 -6.78 1.06 8.83
N ILE A 8 -6.93 0.06 9.71
CA ILE A 8 -7.96 -0.98 9.60
C ILE A 8 -8.61 -1.12 10.96
N ASN A 9 -9.91 -1.44 10.98
CA ASN A 9 -10.58 -1.83 12.21
C ASN A 9 -9.93 -3.08 12.82
N GLU A 10 -9.66 -3.05 14.12
CA GLU A 10 -8.97 -4.12 14.84
C GLU A 10 -9.72 -5.46 14.76
N SER A 11 -11.07 -5.45 14.79
CA SER A 11 -11.87 -6.67 14.68
C SER A 11 -11.70 -7.36 13.32
N VAL A 12 -11.64 -6.56 12.26
CA VAL A 12 -11.43 -7.01 10.89
C VAL A 12 -10.02 -7.58 10.73
N TYR A 13 -9.00 -6.85 11.20
CA TYR A 13 -7.62 -7.31 11.17
C TYR A 13 -7.43 -8.65 11.91
N LYS A 14 -7.98 -8.78 13.12
CA LYS A 14 -7.90 -10.03 13.90
C LYS A 14 -8.54 -11.20 13.17
N SER A 15 -9.72 -10.99 12.61
CA SER A 15 -10.46 -12.03 11.89
C SER A 15 -9.70 -12.48 10.63
N TYR A 16 -9.22 -11.52 9.85
CA TYR A 16 -8.51 -11.78 8.60
C TYR A 16 -7.13 -12.41 8.84
N SER A 17 -6.36 -11.89 9.80
CA SER A 17 -5.06 -12.47 10.16
C SER A 17 -5.17 -13.91 10.66
N LYS A 18 -6.23 -14.25 11.41
CA LYS A 18 -6.51 -15.63 11.83
C LYS A 18 -6.82 -16.52 10.62
N HIS A 19 -7.59 -16.02 9.66
CA HIS A 19 -7.87 -16.73 8.40
C HIS A 19 -6.59 -17.00 7.61
N CYS A 20 -5.73 -15.99 7.42
CA CYS A 20 -4.45 -16.16 6.71
C CYS A 20 -3.54 -17.19 7.37
N LYS A 21 -3.42 -17.14 8.72
CA LYS A 21 -2.64 -18.12 9.49
C LYS A 21 -3.18 -19.54 9.35
N LYS A 22 -4.50 -19.71 9.41
CA LYS A 22 -5.16 -21.04 9.27
C LYS A 22 -4.88 -21.66 7.90
N ASN A 23 -4.83 -20.85 6.85
CA ASN A 23 -4.64 -21.31 5.47
C ASN A 23 -3.16 -21.32 5.03
N GLY A 24 -2.21 -21.00 5.92
CA GLY A 24 -0.79 -20.96 5.58
C GLY A 24 -0.42 -19.90 4.55
N VAL A 25 -1.22 -18.85 4.40
CA VAL A 25 -0.99 -17.79 3.41
C VAL A 25 -0.45 -16.52 4.05
N SER A 26 0.47 -15.86 3.34
CA SER A 26 1.00 -14.56 3.76
C SER A 26 -0.08 -13.48 3.63
N MET A 27 -0.30 -12.75 4.72
CA MET A 27 -1.29 -11.67 4.75
C MET A 27 -0.92 -10.54 3.79
N SER A 28 0.36 -10.18 3.69
CA SER A 28 0.82 -9.15 2.76
C SER A 28 0.54 -9.52 1.31
N LYS A 29 0.73 -10.79 0.95
CA LYS A 29 0.47 -11.30 -0.41
C LYS A 29 -1.03 -11.32 -0.72
N GLN A 30 -1.86 -11.62 0.27
CA GLN A 30 -3.31 -11.54 0.13
C GLN A 30 -3.80 -10.10 -0.08
N VAL A 31 -3.25 -9.13 0.65
CA VAL A 31 -3.56 -7.70 0.46
C VAL A 31 -3.11 -7.22 -0.92
N GLU A 32 -1.92 -7.63 -1.37
CA GLU A 32 -1.41 -7.30 -2.70
C GLU A 32 -2.31 -7.87 -3.81
N ASN A 33 -2.69 -9.14 -3.73
CA ASN A 33 -3.61 -9.76 -4.68
C ASN A 33 -4.98 -9.07 -4.70
N PHE A 34 -5.48 -8.67 -3.53
CA PHE A 34 -6.73 -7.91 -3.43
C PHE A 34 -6.61 -6.56 -4.16
N LEU A 35 -5.52 -5.81 -3.93
CA LEU A 35 -5.30 -4.54 -4.60
C LEU A 35 -5.15 -4.69 -6.12
N ILE A 36 -4.48 -5.73 -6.59
CA ILE A 36 -4.38 -6.04 -8.03
C ILE A 36 -5.77 -6.27 -8.60
N GLY A 37 -6.61 -7.09 -7.95
CA GLY A 37 -7.98 -7.35 -8.40
C GLY A 37 -8.87 -6.11 -8.37
N GLU A 38 -8.70 -5.21 -7.39
CA GLU A 38 -9.41 -3.93 -7.37
C GLU A 38 -8.93 -2.99 -8.49
N ILE A 39 -7.62 -2.95 -8.77
CA ILE A 39 -7.07 -2.20 -9.91
C ILE A 39 -7.63 -2.74 -11.21
N GLU A 40 -7.67 -4.06 -11.41
CA GLU A 40 -8.25 -4.68 -12.61
C GLU A 40 -9.73 -4.33 -12.78
N LYS A 41 -10.51 -4.27 -11.69
CA LYS A 41 -11.91 -3.82 -11.76
C LYS A 41 -12.01 -2.37 -12.17
N ILE A 42 -11.17 -1.49 -11.61
CA ILE A 42 -11.14 -0.07 -11.95
C ILE A 42 -10.72 0.10 -13.42
N THR A 43 -9.62 -0.51 -13.85
CA THR A 43 -9.11 -0.37 -15.23
C THR A 43 -10.01 -0.99 -16.29
N ASN A 44 -10.74 -2.07 -15.98
CA ASN A 44 -11.75 -2.62 -16.89
C ASN A 44 -13.01 -1.74 -16.96
N VAL A 45 -13.31 -0.96 -15.92
CA VAL A 45 -14.35 0.09 -15.95
C VAL A 45 -13.87 1.32 -16.74
N ASP A 46 -12.57 1.59 -16.74
CA ASP A 46 -11.92 2.75 -17.38
C ASP A 46 -11.74 2.64 -18.90
N SER A 47 -12.36 1.67 -19.57
CA SER A 47 -12.65 1.82 -21.02
C SER A 47 -13.61 3.00 -21.30
N LYS A 48 -14.06 3.72 -20.26
CA LYS A 48 -14.87 4.93 -20.36
C LYS A 48 -14.31 6.18 -19.68
N GLU A 49 -13.41 6.12 -18.69
CA GLU A 49 -12.92 7.34 -18.03
C GLU A 49 -11.42 7.24 -17.64
N ASP A 50 -10.58 7.86 -18.47
CA ASP A 50 -9.15 8.11 -18.22
C ASP A 50 -8.93 8.98 -16.97
N ILE A 51 -8.49 8.42 -15.83
CA ILE A 51 -8.14 9.25 -14.66
C ILE A 51 -6.76 8.87 -14.05
N ASP A 52 -5.76 9.64 -14.45
CA ASP A 52 -4.75 10.29 -13.59
C ASP A 52 -3.74 9.47 -12.76
N ILE A 53 -3.33 8.27 -13.19
CA ILE A 53 -2.17 7.58 -12.56
C ILE A 53 -0.86 8.41 -12.70
N LYS A 54 -0.76 9.27 -13.72
CA LYS A 54 0.43 10.12 -13.97
C LYS A 54 0.64 11.25 -12.94
N ARG A 55 -0.31 11.53 -12.04
CA ARG A 55 -0.20 12.60 -11.04
C ARG A 55 0.51 12.17 -9.75
N ILE A 56 0.53 10.87 -9.44
CA ILE A 56 1.08 10.36 -8.17
C ILE A 56 2.62 10.34 -8.19
N GLU A 57 3.25 10.08 -9.34
CA GLU A 57 4.71 10.04 -9.48
C GLU A 57 5.39 11.39 -9.24
N LYS A 58 4.72 12.50 -9.56
CA LYS A 58 5.28 13.86 -9.37
C LYS A 58 5.27 14.35 -7.92
N ALA A 59 4.47 13.73 -7.04
CA ALA A 59 4.39 14.12 -5.63
C ALA A 59 5.52 13.50 -4.78
N SER A 60 6.06 12.33 -5.19
CA SER A 60 7.10 11.64 -4.45
C SER A 60 8.51 12.23 -4.58
N GLU A 61 8.82 12.94 -5.67
CA GLU A 61 10.15 13.53 -5.86
C GLU A 61 10.45 14.76 -4.99
N LYS A 62 9.41 15.40 -4.42
CA LYS A 62 9.59 16.64 -3.64
C LYS A 62 9.91 16.44 -2.17
N PHE A 63 9.84 15.21 -1.64
CA PHE A 63 9.98 14.95 -0.21
C PHE A 63 11.36 14.47 0.26
N ASP A 64 12.35 14.36 -0.65
CA ASP A 64 13.63 13.68 -0.34
C ASP A 64 14.85 14.61 -0.15
N LYS A 65 14.65 15.84 0.35
CA LYS A 65 15.76 16.73 0.73
C LYS A 65 15.46 17.52 1.99
N SER A 66 15.45 16.85 3.14
CA SER A 66 15.89 17.40 4.45
C SER A 66 15.30 16.58 5.61
N ILE A 67 15.89 15.43 5.90
CA ILE A 67 15.83 14.88 7.27
C ILE A 67 17.25 14.91 7.80
N GLU A 68 17.68 16.11 8.21
CA GLU A 68 18.78 16.23 9.18
C GLU A 68 18.24 15.71 10.51
N HIS A 69 18.60 14.49 10.88
CA HIS A 69 18.31 14.01 12.24
C HIS A 69 19.46 14.40 13.19
N PRO A 70 19.14 14.86 14.42
CA PRO A 70 20.09 15.48 15.34
C PRO A 70 21.23 14.57 15.83
N LEU A 71 21.16 13.27 15.56
CA LEU A 71 22.16 12.28 15.95
C LEU A 71 23.27 12.05 14.92
N LYS A 72 23.37 12.84 13.84
CA LYS A 72 24.42 12.68 12.81
C LYS A 72 25.85 12.76 13.37
N LYS A 73 26.05 13.42 14.51
CA LYS A 73 27.35 13.50 15.19
C LYS A 73 27.77 12.22 15.91
N TYR A 74 26.88 11.24 16.03
CA TYR A 74 27.07 10.01 16.80
C TYR A 74 26.95 8.73 15.94
N CYS A 75 26.88 8.87 14.61
CA CYS A 75 26.97 7.77 13.64
C CYS A 75 28.28 7.81 12.88
#